data_AF-A0A526ZM69-F1
#
_entry.id   AF-A0A526ZM69-F1
#
_cell.length_a   1.000
_cell.length_b   1.000
_cell.length_c   1.000
_cell.angle_alpha   90.00
_cell.angle_beta   90.00
_cell.angle_gamma   90.00
#
_symmetry.space_group_name_H-M   'P 1'
#
loop_
_entity.id
_entity.type
_entity.pdbx_description
1 polymer ?
#
loop_
_entity_poly.entity_id
_entity_poly.type
_entity_poly.pdbx_seq_one_letter_code
_entity_poly.pdbx_strand_id
1 'polypeptide(L)'
;MAFFVLKHMAEAVDEFLAEIGPLAPAYDTPVFCFVAVRKSDGYHIVQGRLHLDSAPDFVPKRLFESLDVLAGQSVLHGGPDAIRSFLLDFAKGKVAVTGFDLIFDHPKEVNTTVDRFHDEGVRDQRRLPILTARGDSQFSYALQPETDWQLRAAAVPYDNLHELANDYSTGFIGSEGATFVVVPAPVGFVVYGSPFHGTEATPTVCINRRLNPQEVSLGLRVVLNDAVVERRSITGTDVYWVPEGNLLRGTATISVPDGSSIQCILRYRGKALHYGHLYDQERTPNVRRTVLQTYDPNLEAIGKLLFVETGKNKPGKSSDLERGIAWLLWLLGFSVIDLGVSTQTTDAVDIVAVSPTGVILLVECTTGVLKAESKLASLAARFIRMQRQVATRNTKIIPILVTSLTRSEVSADLEEARTQGVLVLTREDLKYALATRSLFPPHPDKLIHEMERAMESTAPGRIA
;
A
#
# COMPACT_ATOMS: atom_id res chain seq x y z
N MET A 1 -29.35 -2.69 -33.75
CA MET A 1 -28.48 -3.31 -32.72
C MET A 1 -27.42 -2.32 -32.24
N ALA A 2 -26.57 -1.76 -33.12
CA ALA A 2 -25.59 -0.72 -32.76
C ALA A 2 -26.18 0.49 -31.98
N PHE A 3 -27.35 0.99 -32.40
CA PHE A 3 -28.03 2.08 -31.68
C PHE A 3 -28.37 1.76 -30.21
N PHE A 4 -28.72 0.51 -29.90
CA PHE A 4 -29.06 0.11 -28.53
C PHE A 4 -27.83 0.01 -27.63
N VAL A 5 -26.71 -0.50 -28.15
CA VAL A 5 -25.44 -0.59 -27.42
C VAL A 5 -24.91 0.81 -27.10
N LEU A 6 -24.91 1.71 -28.08
CA LEU A 6 -24.52 3.11 -27.90
C LEU A 6 -25.38 3.82 -26.84
N LYS A 7 -26.70 3.60 -26.89
CA LYS A 7 -27.62 4.19 -25.91
C LYS A 7 -27.35 3.69 -24.49
N HIS A 8 -27.22 2.37 -24.30
CA HIS A 8 -26.93 1.80 -22.99
C HIS A 8 -25.60 2.30 -22.43
N MET A 9 -24.58 2.39 -23.28
CA MET A 9 -23.30 2.92 -22.86
C MET A 9 -23.37 4.39 -22.45
N ALA A 10 -24.10 5.22 -23.20
CA ALA A 10 -24.33 6.61 -22.82
C ALA A 10 -25.07 6.72 -21.47
N GLU A 11 -26.08 5.87 -21.24
CA GLU A 11 -26.80 5.80 -19.96
C GLU A 11 -25.85 5.42 -18.80
N ALA A 12 -24.98 4.42 -18.99
CA ALA A 12 -23.97 4.04 -17.99
C ALA A 12 -22.92 5.15 -17.75
N VAL A 13 -22.51 5.88 -18.80
CA VAL A 13 -21.63 7.04 -18.68
C VAL A 13 -22.32 8.15 -17.88
N ASP A 14 -23.57 8.48 -18.17
CA ASP A 14 -24.32 9.49 -17.43
C ASP A 14 -24.55 9.07 -15.97
N GLU A 15 -24.83 7.79 -15.70
CA GLU A 15 -24.91 7.23 -14.35
C GLU A 15 -23.60 7.38 -13.58
N PHE A 16 -22.48 7.02 -14.22
CA PHE A 16 -21.15 7.16 -13.63
C PHE A 16 -20.79 8.63 -13.37
N LEU A 17 -21.06 9.52 -14.32
CA LEU A 17 -20.80 10.96 -14.18
C LEU A 17 -21.67 11.59 -13.08
N ALA A 18 -22.93 11.17 -12.92
CA ALA A 18 -23.76 11.58 -11.80
C ALA A 18 -23.21 11.07 -10.47
N GLU A 19 -22.58 9.89 -10.48
CA GLU A 19 -21.96 9.32 -9.31
C GLU A 19 -20.71 10.09 -8.86
N ILE A 20 -19.82 10.45 -9.79
CA ILE A 20 -18.59 11.19 -9.48
C ILE A 20 -18.77 12.72 -9.49
N GLY A 21 -19.89 13.23 -10.00
CA GLY A 21 -20.13 14.66 -10.25
C GLY A 21 -19.84 15.58 -9.06
N PRO A 22 -20.30 15.27 -7.83
CA PRO A 22 -19.96 16.05 -6.65
C PRO A 22 -18.45 16.16 -6.39
N LEU A 23 -17.66 15.19 -6.85
CA LEU A 23 -16.22 15.06 -6.64
C LEU A 23 -15.40 15.55 -7.84
N ALA A 24 -16.06 15.96 -8.93
CA ALA A 24 -15.42 16.33 -10.19
C ALA A 24 -14.28 17.37 -10.07
N PRO A 25 -14.33 18.37 -9.17
CA PRO A 25 -13.19 19.27 -8.98
C PRO A 25 -11.89 18.58 -8.57
N ALA A 26 -11.97 17.41 -7.91
CA ALA A 26 -10.81 16.61 -7.51
C ALA A 26 -10.20 15.79 -8.65
N TYR A 27 -10.75 15.85 -9.87
CA TYR A 27 -10.28 15.12 -11.04
C TYR A 27 -9.84 16.11 -12.13
N ASP A 28 -8.89 16.99 -11.80
CA ASP A 28 -8.46 18.09 -12.67
C ASP A 28 -7.38 17.69 -13.69
N THR A 29 -6.78 16.52 -13.54
CA THR A 29 -5.73 15.98 -14.43
C THR A 29 -5.99 14.50 -14.74
N PRO A 30 -7.14 14.16 -15.34
CA PRO A 30 -7.43 12.80 -15.75
C PRO A 30 -6.43 12.32 -16.82
N VAL A 31 -6.02 11.06 -16.72
CA VAL A 31 -5.05 10.46 -17.63
C VAL A 31 -5.67 9.24 -18.30
N PHE A 32 -5.77 9.29 -19.61
CA PHE A 32 -6.13 8.14 -20.42
C PHE A 32 -4.87 7.36 -20.81
N CYS A 33 -4.80 6.12 -20.37
CA CYS A 33 -3.77 5.15 -20.74
C CYS A 33 -4.37 4.12 -21.69
N PHE A 34 -3.64 3.71 -22.72
CA PHE A 34 -4.12 2.70 -23.66
C PHE A 34 -3.00 1.80 -24.20
N VAL A 35 -3.42 0.59 -24.58
CA VAL A 35 -2.72 -0.30 -25.49
C VAL A 35 -3.69 -0.63 -26.63
N ALA A 36 -3.23 -0.47 -27.85
CA ALA A 36 -4.00 -0.72 -29.07
C ALA A 36 -3.18 -1.56 -30.06
N VAL A 37 -3.88 -2.34 -30.88
CA VAL A 37 -3.29 -3.19 -31.91
C VAL A 37 -3.86 -2.82 -33.28
N ARG A 38 -3.01 -2.80 -34.30
CA ARG A 38 -3.35 -2.42 -35.66
C ARG A 38 -4.19 -3.52 -36.31
N LYS A 39 -5.32 -3.12 -36.91
CA LYS A 39 -6.14 -3.91 -37.83
C LYS A 39 -6.19 -3.20 -39.19
N SER A 40 -6.92 -3.78 -40.14
CA SER A 40 -7.07 -3.25 -41.50
C SER A 40 -7.60 -1.81 -41.57
N ASP A 41 -8.37 -1.39 -40.57
CA ASP A 41 -9.13 -0.14 -40.53
C ASP A 41 -8.66 0.84 -39.45
N GLY A 42 -7.62 0.50 -38.67
CA GLY A 42 -7.03 1.42 -37.69
C GLY A 42 -6.36 0.74 -36.51
N TYR A 43 -6.15 1.49 -35.44
CA TYR A 43 -5.66 0.97 -34.17
C TYR A 43 -6.82 0.69 -33.23
N HIS A 44 -6.98 -0.57 -32.82
CA HIS A 44 -8.08 -1.01 -31.97
C HIS A 44 -7.59 -1.18 -30.54
N ILE A 45 -8.26 -0.53 -29.60
CA ILE A 45 -7.95 -0.58 -28.18
C ILE A 45 -8.19 -2.01 -27.70
N VAL A 46 -7.14 -2.63 -27.16
CA VAL A 46 -7.25 -3.91 -26.44
C VAL A 46 -7.40 -3.68 -24.94
N GLN A 47 -6.78 -2.63 -24.43
CA GLN A 47 -6.89 -2.23 -23.03
C GLN A 47 -6.84 -0.72 -22.94
N GLY A 48 -7.84 -0.13 -22.29
CA GLY A 48 -7.89 1.29 -21.98
C GLY A 48 -8.18 1.50 -20.50
N ARG A 49 -7.56 2.53 -19.92
CA ARG A 49 -7.83 2.93 -18.54
C ARG A 49 -7.83 4.44 -18.45
N LEU A 50 -8.94 5.00 -18.00
CA LEU A 50 -9.03 6.41 -17.65
C LEU A 50 -8.89 6.55 -16.14
N HIS A 51 -7.73 7.03 -15.69
CA HIS A 51 -7.50 7.39 -14.29
C HIS A 51 -8.05 8.80 -14.06
N LEU A 52 -9.01 8.94 -13.15
CA LEU A 52 -9.47 10.27 -12.73
C LEU A 52 -8.67 10.68 -11.51
N ASP A 53 -7.62 11.46 -11.73
CA ASP A 53 -6.68 11.86 -10.68
C ASP A 53 -6.51 13.39 -10.62
N SER A 54 -5.84 13.83 -9.57
CA SER A 54 -5.27 15.15 -9.43
C SER A 54 -3.77 15.01 -9.19
N ALA A 55 -3.03 14.86 -10.27
CA ALA A 55 -1.58 14.78 -10.31
C ALA A 55 -1.07 15.87 -11.27
N PRO A 56 -0.96 17.14 -10.80
CA PRO A 56 -0.53 18.25 -11.67
C PRO A 56 0.86 18.04 -12.28
N ASP A 57 1.69 17.25 -11.61
CA ASP A 57 3.06 16.93 -12.03
C ASP A 57 3.15 15.61 -12.83
N PHE A 58 2.01 15.04 -13.25
CA PHE A 58 2.02 13.84 -14.07
C PHE A 58 2.63 14.14 -15.45
N VAL A 59 3.73 13.45 -15.77
CA VAL A 59 4.40 13.52 -17.06
C VAL A 59 4.06 12.26 -17.86
N PRO A 60 3.29 12.36 -18.95
CA PRO A 60 3.01 11.21 -19.81
C PRO A 60 4.29 10.57 -20.33
N LYS A 61 4.31 9.25 -20.35
CA LYS A 61 5.37 8.51 -21.04
C LYS A 61 5.37 8.84 -22.52
N ARG A 62 6.55 8.74 -23.14
CA ARG A 62 6.66 8.78 -24.60
C ARG A 62 5.78 7.68 -25.19
N LEU A 63 5.11 7.98 -26.29
CA LEU A 63 4.34 7.01 -27.05
C LEU A 63 5.25 5.83 -27.46
N PHE A 64 4.80 4.61 -27.21
CA PHE A 64 5.40 3.40 -27.75
C PHE A 64 4.69 3.03 -29.05
N GLU A 65 5.47 2.80 -30.10
CA GLU A 65 4.97 2.36 -31.39
C GLU A 65 5.88 1.27 -31.94
N SER A 66 5.25 0.21 -32.43
CA SER A 66 5.84 -0.86 -33.23
C SER A 66 4.99 -1.04 -34.50
N LEU A 67 5.27 -2.07 -35.31
CA LEU A 67 4.54 -2.28 -36.56
C LEU A 67 3.01 -2.33 -36.34
N ASP A 68 2.61 -3.16 -35.39
CA ASP A 68 1.21 -3.47 -35.10
C ASP A 68 0.75 -3.06 -33.71
N VAL A 69 1.62 -2.64 -32.79
CA VAL A 69 1.22 -2.27 -31.42
C VAL A 69 1.52 -0.81 -31.13
N LEU A 70 0.55 -0.13 -30.52
CA LEU A 70 0.62 1.25 -30.07
C LEU A 70 0.26 1.31 -28.58
N ALA A 71 1.06 1.99 -27.76
CA ALA A 71 0.73 2.23 -26.36
C ALA A 71 1.07 3.66 -25.97
N GLY A 72 0.19 4.29 -25.18
CA GLY A 72 0.30 5.71 -24.89
C GLY A 72 -0.42 6.15 -23.63
N GLN A 73 -0.09 7.38 -23.23
CA GLN A 73 -0.71 8.09 -22.12
C GLN A 73 -1.07 9.50 -22.60
N SER A 74 -2.27 9.96 -22.28
CA SER A 74 -2.75 11.29 -22.65
C SER A 74 -3.48 11.93 -21.49
N VAL A 75 -3.01 13.11 -21.09
CA VAL A 75 -3.73 13.95 -20.12
C VAL A 75 -4.93 14.57 -20.84
N LEU A 76 -6.11 14.52 -20.23
CA LEU A 76 -7.27 15.25 -20.74
C LEU A 76 -7.31 16.62 -20.06
N HIS A 77 -7.12 17.67 -20.85
CA HIS A 77 -7.23 19.04 -20.39
C HIS A 77 -8.67 19.54 -20.53
N GLY A 78 -9.15 20.32 -19.56
CA GLY A 78 -10.52 20.86 -19.54
C GLY A 78 -11.41 20.34 -18.41
N GLY A 79 -10.85 19.57 -17.46
CA GLY A 79 -11.55 19.18 -16.24
C GLY A 79 -12.78 18.29 -16.49
N PRO A 80 -13.88 18.47 -15.74
CA PRO A 80 -15.05 17.60 -15.82
C PRO A 80 -15.68 17.51 -17.21
N ASP A 81 -15.69 18.60 -17.97
CA ASP A 81 -16.26 18.63 -19.32
C ASP A 81 -15.43 17.80 -20.30
N ALA A 82 -14.10 17.81 -20.14
CA ALA A 82 -13.20 16.98 -20.94
C ALA A 82 -13.41 15.48 -20.65
N ILE A 83 -13.59 15.11 -19.38
CA ILE A 83 -13.93 13.73 -18.98
C ILE A 83 -15.25 13.32 -19.64
N ARG A 84 -16.28 14.15 -19.55
CA ARG A 84 -17.59 13.88 -20.16
C ARG A 84 -17.49 13.73 -21.68
N SER A 85 -16.85 14.67 -22.36
CA SER A 85 -16.67 14.61 -23.82
C SER A 85 -15.94 13.34 -24.23
N PHE A 86 -14.83 13.02 -23.54
CA PHE A 86 -14.05 11.82 -23.78
C PHE A 86 -14.89 10.55 -23.64
N LEU A 87 -15.67 10.41 -22.56
CA LEU A 87 -16.50 9.22 -22.35
C LEU A 87 -17.62 9.10 -23.38
N LEU A 88 -18.19 10.21 -23.83
CA LEU A 88 -19.19 10.22 -24.90
C LEU A 88 -18.60 9.88 -26.27
N ASP A 89 -17.37 10.30 -26.56
CA ASP A 89 -16.67 9.94 -27.79
C ASP A 89 -16.23 8.46 -27.75
N PHE A 90 -15.71 8.01 -26.61
CA PHE A 90 -15.42 6.60 -26.37
C PHE A 90 -16.68 5.73 -26.52
N ALA A 91 -17.84 6.22 -26.06
CA ALA A 91 -19.12 5.54 -26.25
C ALA A 91 -19.48 5.36 -27.74
N LYS A 92 -19.06 6.27 -28.63
CA LYS A 92 -19.23 6.11 -30.09
C LYS A 92 -18.25 5.11 -30.71
N GLY A 93 -17.31 4.58 -29.94
CA GLY A 93 -16.30 3.60 -30.37
C GLY A 93 -15.09 4.22 -31.06
N LYS A 94 -14.92 5.54 -30.98
CA LYS A 94 -13.75 6.24 -31.56
C LYS A 94 -13.25 7.33 -30.62
N VAL A 95 -11.94 7.35 -30.38
CA VAL A 95 -11.30 8.38 -29.57
C VAL A 95 -10.02 8.86 -30.24
N ALA A 96 -9.90 10.17 -30.43
CA ALA A 96 -8.68 10.78 -30.93
C ALA A 96 -7.72 11.07 -29.77
N VAL A 97 -6.52 10.48 -29.81
CA VAL A 97 -5.51 10.61 -28.75
C VAL A 97 -4.13 10.71 -29.36
N THR A 98 -3.34 11.70 -28.94
CA THR A 98 -1.93 11.86 -29.38
C THR A 98 -1.73 11.86 -30.90
N GLY A 99 -2.72 12.34 -31.66
CA GLY A 99 -2.68 12.36 -33.13
C GLY A 99 -3.13 11.07 -33.82
N PHE A 100 -3.61 10.07 -33.06
CA PHE A 100 -4.15 8.82 -33.57
C PHE A 100 -5.65 8.72 -33.31
N ASP A 101 -6.38 8.15 -34.27
CA ASP A 101 -7.76 7.71 -34.05
C ASP A 101 -7.75 6.26 -33.57
N LEU A 102 -8.17 6.07 -32.32
CA LEU A 102 -8.29 4.77 -31.68
C LEU A 102 -9.73 4.27 -31.79
N ILE A 103 -9.88 2.98 -32.07
CA ILE A 103 -11.17 2.33 -32.24
C ILE A 103 -11.43 1.40 -31.04
N PHE A 104 -12.60 1.49 -30.45
CA PHE A 104 -13.06 0.51 -29.45
C PHE A 104 -14.19 -0.32 -30.07
N ASP A 105 -13.91 -1.58 -30.33
CA ASP A 105 -14.87 -2.51 -30.93
C ASP A 105 -15.93 -2.90 -29.90
N HIS A 106 -17.09 -2.23 -29.96
CA HIS A 106 -18.21 -2.56 -29.10
C HIS A 106 -18.77 -3.95 -29.44
N PRO A 107 -19.14 -4.78 -28.44
CA PRO A 107 -19.75 -6.06 -28.71
C PRO A 107 -21.15 -5.86 -29.30
N LYS A 108 -21.70 -6.93 -29.90
CA LYS A 108 -23.11 -6.95 -30.35
C LYS A 108 -24.10 -6.84 -29.18
N GLU A 109 -23.66 -7.27 -28.00
CA GLU A 109 -24.42 -7.24 -26.76
C GLU A 109 -23.89 -6.17 -25.80
N VAL A 110 -24.76 -5.71 -24.92
CA VAL A 110 -24.45 -4.69 -23.92
C VAL A 110 -23.46 -5.26 -22.91
N ASN A 111 -22.30 -4.62 -22.74
CA ASN A 111 -21.28 -5.05 -21.78
C ASN A 111 -20.62 -3.86 -21.06
N THR A 112 -21.43 -2.84 -20.75
CA THR A 112 -21.02 -1.67 -19.98
C THR A 112 -21.75 -1.64 -18.65
N THR A 113 -21.00 -1.57 -17.55
CA THR A 113 -21.51 -1.61 -16.18
C THR A 113 -20.92 -0.50 -15.32
N VAL A 114 -21.69 -0.02 -14.35
CA VAL A 114 -21.23 0.87 -13.29
C VAL A 114 -21.30 0.11 -11.98
N ASP A 115 -20.14 -0.26 -11.44
CA ASP A 115 -20.06 -0.81 -10.09
C ASP A 115 -19.84 0.33 -9.11
N ARG A 116 -20.87 0.69 -8.33
CA ARG A 116 -20.81 1.78 -7.35
C ARG A 116 -19.99 1.42 -6.11
N PHE A 117 -19.81 0.14 -5.83
CA PHE A 117 -19.20 -0.39 -4.62
C PHE A 117 -18.25 -1.52 -4.98
N HIS A 118 -17.26 -1.20 -5.82
CA HIS A 118 -16.27 -2.17 -6.24
C HIS A 118 -15.59 -2.86 -5.05
N ASP A 119 -15.33 -4.16 -5.17
CA ASP A 119 -14.80 -5.01 -4.09
C ASP A 119 -13.48 -4.48 -3.51
N GLU A 120 -12.63 -3.84 -4.33
CA GLU A 120 -11.43 -3.15 -3.84
C GLU A 120 -11.78 -1.98 -2.92
N GLY A 121 -12.77 -1.17 -3.29
CA GLY A 121 -13.25 -0.07 -2.45
C GLY A 121 -13.85 -0.58 -1.14
N VAL A 122 -14.67 -1.63 -1.19
CA VAL A 122 -15.29 -2.22 0.01
C VAL A 122 -14.22 -2.75 0.98
N ARG A 123 -13.20 -3.45 0.47
CA ARG A 123 -12.07 -3.93 1.29
C ARG A 123 -11.29 -2.79 1.94
N ASP A 124 -11.13 -1.69 1.21
CA ASP A 124 -10.45 -0.47 1.67
C ASP A 124 -11.38 0.50 2.43
N GLN A 125 -12.60 0.08 2.79
CA GLN A 125 -13.58 0.91 3.51
C GLN A 125 -13.91 2.24 2.82
N ARG A 126 -13.79 2.30 1.49
CA ARG A 126 -14.04 3.48 0.66
C ARG A 126 -15.08 3.22 -0.42
N ARG A 127 -15.70 4.31 -0.87
CA ARG A 127 -16.54 4.30 -2.06
C ARG A 127 -15.66 4.41 -3.30
N LEU A 128 -15.72 3.40 -4.17
CA LEU A 128 -14.95 3.33 -5.40
C LEU A 128 -15.90 2.97 -6.55
N PRO A 129 -16.51 3.97 -7.21
CA PRO A 129 -17.32 3.71 -8.39
C PRO A 129 -16.41 3.42 -9.58
N ILE A 130 -16.65 2.32 -10.30
CA ILE A 130 -15.90 1.94 -11.51
C ILE A 130 -16.88 1.81 -12.67
N LEU A 131 -16.61 2.51 -13.76
CA LEU A 131 -17.24 2.26 -15.06
C LEU A 131 -16.38 1.26 -15.82
N THR A 132 -16.98 0.15 -16.23
CA THR A 132 -16.32 -0.86 -17.07
C THR A 132 -17.08 -0.99 -18.37
N ALA A 133 -16.39 -0.89 -19.50
CA ALA A 133 -16.89 -1.25 -20.81
C ALA A 133 -16.03 -2.38 -21.36
N ARG A 134 -16.66 -3.47 -21.78
CA ARG A 134 -15.99 -4.59 -22.46
C ARG A 134 -16.36 -4.58 -23.92
N GLY A 135 -15.35 -4.74 -24.78
CA GLY A 135 -15.45 -4.82 -26.22
C GLY A 135 -15.57 -6.25 -26.73
N ASP A 136 -15.45 -6.42 -28.04
CA ASP A 136 -15.51 -7.72 -28.71
C ASP A 136 -14.29 -8.62 -28.38
N SER A 137 -14.43 -9.92 -28.65
CA SER A 137 -13.52 -10.98 -28.22
C SER A 137 -12.07 -10.80 -28.67
N GLN A 138 -11.15 -11.05 -27.73
CA GLN A 138 -9.73 -10.73 -27.84
C GLN A 138 -8.96 -11.58 -28.85
N PHE A 139 -9.50 -12.74 -29.24
CA PHE A 139 -8.90 -13.66 -30.22
C PHE A 139 -8.65 -13.01 -31.60
N SER A 140 -9.15 -11.80 -31.83
CA SER A 140 -9.02 -11.05 -33.08
C SER A 140 -7.98 -9.93 -33.07
N TYR A 141 -7.35 -9.58 -31.94
CA TYR A 141 -6.53 -8.37 -31.87
C TYR A 141 -5.03 -8.62 -32.02
N ALA A 142 -4.47 -9.63 -31.35
CA ALA A 142 -3.03 -9.89 -31.38
C ALA A 142 -2.77 -11.37 -31.65
N LEU A 143 -2.07 -11.66 -32.76
CA LEU A 143 -1.61 -13.01 -33.06
C LEU A 143 -0.44 -13.33 -32.13
N GLN A 144 -0.58 -14.41 -31.37
CA GLN A 144 0.48 -14.95 -30.53
C GLN A 144 1.06 -16.20 -31.18
N PRO A 145 2.39 -16.37 -31.22
CA PRO A 145 3.40 -15.61 -30.48
C PRO A 145 3.98 -14.39 -31.23
N GLU A 146 3.48 -14.05 -32.43
CA GLU A 146 4.06 -13.04 -33.32
C GLU A 146 4.16 -11.67 -32.66
N THR A 147 3.09 -11.26 -31.95
CA THR A 147 3.01 -9.97 -31.27
C THR A 147 4.08 -9.86 -30.18
N ASP A 148 4.30 -10.91 -29.39
CA ASP A 148 5.35 -10.92 -28.37
C ASP A 148 6.75 -10.81 -28.99
N TRP A 149 7.02 -11.52 -30.10
CA TRP A 149 8.30 -11.41 -30.81
C TRP A 149 8.53 -10.02 -31.41
N GLN A 150 7.47 -9.38 -31.92
CA GLN A 150 7.54 -8.01 -32.38
C GLN A 150 7.86 -7.02 -31.26
N LEU A 151 7.24 -7.18 -30.09
CA LEU A 151 7.52 -6.34 -28.91
C LEU A 151 8.96 -6.50 -28.44
N ARG A 152 9.50 -7.72 -28.44
CA ARG A 152 10.92 -7.99 -28.12
C ARG A 152 11.89 -7.39 -29.14
N ALA A 153 11.46 -7.22 -30.39
CA ALA A 153 12.26 -6.63 -31.47
C ALA A 153 12.17 -5.10 -31.54
N ALA A 154 11.27 -4.47 -30.77
CA ALA A 154 11.11 -3.02 -30.76
C ALA A 154 12.35 -2.31 -30.19
N ALA A 155 12.53 -1.03 -30.53
CA ALA A 155 13.67 -0.23 -30.05
C ALA A 155 13.71 -0.11 -28.51
N VAL A 156 12.53 -0.08 -27.88
CA VAL A 156 12.36 -0.27 -26.44
C VAL A 156 11.66 -1.63 -26.27
N PRO A 157 12.39 -2.70 -25.95
CA PRO A 157 11.83 -4.05 -25.98
C PRO A 157 10.91 -4.31 -24.78
N TYR A 158 9.83 -5.05 -25.02
CA TYR A 158 8.96 -5.64 -23.99
C TYR A 158 8.81 -7.14 -24.28
N ASP A 159 8.69 -7.96 -23.25
CA ASP A 159 8.57 -9.42 -23.38
C ASP A 159 7.23 -9.85 -24.00
N ASN A 160 6.16 -9.16 -23.64
CA ASN A 160 4.80 -9.45 -24.09
C ASN A 160 3.86 -8.24 -23.87
N LEU A 161 2.62 -8.33 -24.36
CA LEU A 161 1.62 -7.28 -24.20
C LEU A 161 1.28 -6.96 -22.73
N HIS A 162 1.38 -7.93 -21.82
CA HIS A 162 1.07 -7.70 -20.42
C HIS A 162 2.15 -6.83 -19.73
N GLU A 163 3.43 -7.05 -20.03
CA GLU A 163 4.51 -6.17 -19.56
C GLU A 163 4.31 -4.73 -20.08
N LEU A 164 4.01 -4.57 -21.37
CA LEU A 164 3.71 -3.26 -21.96
C LEU A 164 2.50 -2.59 -21.29
N ALA A 165 1.43 -3.34 -21.07
CA ALA A 165 0.20 -2.84 -20.44
C ALA A 165 0.42 -2.36 -19.00
N ASN A 166 1.23 -3.10 -18.24
CA ASN A 166 1.65 -2.74 -16.89
C ASN A 166 2.52 -1.49 -16.91
N ASP A 167 3.49 -1.42 -17.82
CA ASP A 167 4.37 -0.26 -17.95
C ASP A 167 3.58 1.01 -18.30
N TYR A 168 2.56 0.91 -19.15
CA TYR A 168 1.69 2.05 -19.51
C TYR A 168 0.52 2.29 -18.54
N SER A 169 0.45 1.58 -17.40
CA SER A 169 -0.57 1.73 -16.36
C SER A 169 -2.01 1.46 -16.84
N THR A 170 -2.17 0.55 -17.80
CA THR A 170 -3.50 0.15 -18.33
C THR A 170 -4.11 -1.03 -17.58
N GLY A 171 -3.29 -1.77 -16.83
CA GLY A 171 -3.70 -2.92 -16.02
C GLY A 171 -3.56 -4.26 -16.75
N PHE A 172 -4.29 -5.26 -16.27
CA PHE A 172 -4.25 -6.61 -16.84
C PHE A 172 -5.05 -6.69 -18.14
N ILE A 173 -4.45 -7.26 -19.18
CA ILE A 173 -5.13 -7.60 -20.44
C ILE A 173 -5.80 -8.96 -20.23
N GLY A 174 -7.12 -8.97 -20.03
CA GLY A 174 -7.87 -10.21 -19.80
C GLY A 174 -8.23 -10.95 -21.09
N SER A 175 -8.35 -12.28 -21.06
CA SER A 175 -8.54 -13.12 -22.25
C SER A 175 -9.89 -12.98 -22.97
N GLU A 176 -10.87 -12.30 -22.36
CA GLU A 176 -12.27 -12.30 -22.84
C GLU A 176 -12.57 -11.24 -23.90
N GLY A 177 -11.78 -10.17 -24.01
CA GLY A 177 -12.07 -9.08 -24.94
C GLY A 177 -11.33 -7.79 -24.65
N ALA A 178 -11.49 -6.82 -25.53
CA ALA A 178 -11.02 -5.46 -25.27
C ALA A 178 -11.67 -4.93 -23.98
N THR A 179 -10.93 -4.22 -23.14
CA THR A 179 -11.49 -3.69 -21.89
C THR A 179 -11.14 -2.22 -21.72
N PHE A 180 -12.14 -1.42 -21.31
CA PHE A 180 -11.95 -0.05 -20.89
C PHE A 180 -12.53 0.16 -19.49
N VAL A 181 -11.72 0.73 -18.61
CA VAL A 181 -12.14 1.03 -17.23
C VAL A 181 -11.88 2.48 -16.87
N VAL A 182 -12.82 3.09 -16.16
CA VAL A 182 -12.64 4.41 -15.54
C VAL A 182 -12.47 4.21 -14.05
N VAL A 183 -11.33 4.63 -13.52
CA VAL A 183 -10.98 4.43 -12.11
C VAL A 183 -10.72 5.78 -11.46
N PRO A 184 -11.61 6.25 -10.58
CA PRO A 184 -11.39 7.47 -9.83
C PRO A 184 -10.39 7.27 -8.70
N ALA A 185 -9.48 8.23 -8.56
CA ALA A 185 -8.60 8.34 -7.41
C ALA A 185 -9.41 8.66 -6.14
N PRO A 186 -8.96 8.20 -4.96
CA PRO A 186 -9.59 8.58 -3.69
C PRO A 186 -9.47 10.09 -3.47
N VAL A 187 -10.60 10.75 -3.28
CA VAL A 187 -10.64 12.20 -3.08
C VAL A 187 -10.64 12.60 -1.62
N GLY A 188 -10.68 11.63 -0.71
CA GLY A 188 -10.52 11.85 0.72
C GLY A 188 -10.57 10.56 1.53
N PHE A 189 -9.99 10.60 2.72
CA PHE A 189 -9.89 9.45 3.63
C PHE A 189 -9.80 9.90 5.10
N VAL A 190 -10.03 8.95 6.00
CA VAL A 190 -9.84 9.09 7.45
C VAL A 190 -8.43 8.61 7.76
N VAL A 191 -7.67 9.38 8.53
CA VAL A 191 -6.32 9.00 8.93
C VAL A 191 -6.40 8.07 10.15
N TYR A 192 -6.06 6.78 9.98
CA TYR A 192 -6.16 5.80 11.07
C TYR A 192 -5.22 6.08 12.26
N GLY A 193 -4.09 6.77 12.01
CA GLY A 193 -3.19 7.26 13.06
C GLY A 193 -3.62 8.58 13.71
N SER A 194 -4.93 8.88 13.70
CA SER A 194 -5.45 10.07 14.37
C SER A 194 -5.16 10.01 15.88
N PRO A 195 -4.72 11.10 16.52
CA PRO A 195 -4.49 11.12 17.97
C PRO A 195 -5.74 10.73 18.75
N PHE A 196 -5.58 9.88 19.76
CA PHE A 196 -6.64 9.45 20.67
C PHE A 196 -5.99 9.04 21.98
N HIS A 197 -6.25 9.80 23.05
CA HIS A 197 -5.73 9.53 24.39
C HIS A 197 -6.83 9.69 25.44
N GLY A 198 -7.19 8.58 26.12
CA GLY A 198 -8.18 8.53 27.17
C GLY A 198 -9.56 8.98 26.72
N THR A 199 -9.97 10.17 27.18
CA THR A 199 -11.31 10.75 26.93
C THR A 199 -11.32 11.81 25.83
N GLU A 200 -10.19 12.01 25.14
CA GLU A 200 -10.07 12.98 24.05
C GLU A 200 -9.58 12.27 22.78
N ALA A 201 -10.27 12.54 21.67
CA ALA A 201 -9.86 12.08 20.35
C ALA A 201 -9.77 13.27 19.39
N THR A 202 -8.82 13.18 18.45
CA THR A 202 -8.63 14.16 17.39
C THR A 202 -8.79 13.49 16.01
N PRO A 203 -10.02 13.13 15.60
CA PRO A 203 -10.25 12.61 14.26
C PRO A 203 -9.64 13.52 13.19
N THR A 204 -8.80 12.90 12.37
CA THR A 204 -8.12 13.55 11.26
C THR A 204 -8.62 12.96 9.95
N VAL A 205 -8.94 13.84 9.00
CA VAL A 205 -9.33 13.47 7.64
C VAL A 205 -8.46 14.23 6.64
N CYS A 206 -8.26 13.65 5.47
CA CYS A 206 -7.67 14.34 4.33
C CYS A 206 -8.68 14.37 3.19
N ILE A 207 -8.73 15.47 2.45
CA ILE A 207 -9.49 15.59 1.19
C ILE A 207 -8.60 16.20 0.11
N ASN A 208 -8.93 16.00 -1.16
CA ASN A 208 -8.28 16.68 -2.26
C ASN A 208 -8.46 18.20 -2.14
N ARG A 209 -7.38 18.97 -2.36
CA ARG A 209 -7.38 20.44 -2.17
C ARG A 209 -8.32 21.22 -3.09
N ARG A 210 -8.80 20.61 -4.17
CA ARG A 210 -9.77 21.21 -5.09
C ARG A 210 -11.21 21.12 -4.60
N LEU A 211 -11.48 20.29 -3.59
CA LEU A 211 -12.80 20.20 -2.95
C LEU A 211 -13.00 21.34 -1.95
N ASN A 212 -14.26 21.74 -1.76
CA ASN A 212 -14.59 22.77 -0.78
C ASN A 212 -14.64 22.13 0.63
N PRO A 213 -13.70 22.45 1.55
CA PRO A 213 -13.68 21.85 2.88
C PRO A 213 -14.97 22.12 3.68
N GLN A 214 -15.71 23.18 3.37
CA GLN A 214 -16.97 23.53 4.06
C GLN A 214 -18.12 22.56 3.76
N GLU A 215 -18.02 21.76 2.70
CA GLU A 215 -19.02 20.77 2.30
C GLU A 215 -18.70 19.36 2.80
N VAL A 216 -17.61 19.22 3.55
CA VAL A 216 -17.26 18.00 4.26
C VAL A 216 -18.15 17.86 5.50
N SER A 217 -18.46 16.62 5.86
CA SER A 217 -18.91 16.30 7.21
C SER A 217 -18.26 15.00 7.68
N LEU A 218 -18.02 14.92 8.97
CA LEU A 218 -17.48 13.73 9.63
C LEU A 218 -18.55 13.15 10.55
N GLY A 219 -19.14 12.03 10.12
CA GLY A 219 -20.04 11.26 10.96
C GLY A 219 -19.24 10.45 11.99
N LEU A 220 -19.67 10.46 13.25
CA LEU A 220 -19.01 9.76 14.33
C LEU A 220 -20.00 8.82 15.01
N ARG A 221 -19.60 7.55 15.17
CA ARG A 221 -20.28 6.59 16.04
C ARG A 221 -19.31 6.21 17.16
N VAL A 222 -19.60 6.65 18.38
CA VAL A 222 -18.80 6.32 19.56
C VAL A 222 -19.33 5.01 20.15
N VAL A 223 -18.45 4.03 20.28
CA VAL A 223 -18.74 2.67 20.74
C VAL A 223 -18.00 2.42 22.04
N LEU A 224 -18.71 1.96 23.06
CA LEU A 224 -18.15 1.57 24.35
C LEU A 224 -18.76 0.22 24.73
N ASN A 225 -17.92 -0.77 25.07
CA ASN A 225 -18.35 -2.14 25.38
C ASN A 225 -19.30 -2.72 24.32
N ASP A 226 -18.91 -2.61 23.04
CA ASP A 226 -19.66 -3.05 21.86
C ASP A 226 -21.04 -2.39 21.64
N ALA A 227 -21.41 -1.41 22.47
CA ALA A 227 -22.64 -0.64 22.34
C ALA A 227 -22.35 0.76 21.80
N VAL A 228 -23.17 1.24 20.85
CA VAL A 228 -23.07 2.63 20.38
C VAL A 228 -23.68 3.55 21.43
N VAL A 229 -22.84 4.32 22.10
CA VAL A 229 -23.24 5.24 23.18
C VAL A 229 -23.50 6.66 22.68
N GLU A 230 -22.92 7.05 21.54
CA GLU A 230 -23.12 8.38 20.96
C GLU A 230 -23.08 8.32 19.43
N ARG A 231 -23.90 9.18 18.79
CA ARG A 231 -23.81 9.50 17.36
C ARG A 231 -23.81 11.01 17.20
N ARG A 232 -22.83 11.53 16.47
CA ARG A 232 -22.75 12.96 16.14
C ARG A 232 -22.17 13.17 14.76
N SER A 233 -22.25 14.40 14.26
CA SER A 233 -21.63 14.82 13.02
C SER A 233 -20.90 16.13 13.25
N ILE A 234 -19.70 16.25 12.71
CA ILE A 234 -18.93 17.50 12.69
C ILE A 234 -19.02 18.03 11.26
N THR A 235 -19.39 19.29 11.08
CA THR A 235 -19.41 19.93 9.76
C THR A 235 -18.03 20.46 9.41
N GLY A 236 -17.74 20.61 8.12
CA GLY A 236 -16.46 21.10 7.63
C GLY A 236 -16.08 22.49 8.13
N THR A 237 -17.07 23.30 8.54
CA THR A 237 -16.90 24.60 9.22
C THR A 237 -16.23 24.48 10.58
N ASP A 238 -16.45 23.37 11.27
CA ASP A 238 -16.00 23.13 12.65
C ASP A 238 -14.72 22.29 12.68
N VAL A 239 -14.15 22.03 11.49
CA VAL A 239 -12.89 21.33 11.29
C VAL A 239 -11.81 22.36 11.00
N TYR A 240 -10.67 22.23 11.69
CA TYR A 240 -9.49 23.03 11.40
C TYR A 240 -8.74 22.43 10.20
N TRP A 241 -8.60 23.20 9.11
CA TRP A 241 -8.02 22.74 7.86
C TRP A 241 -6.64 23.35 7.61
N VAL A 242 -5.68 22.50 7.23
CA VAL A 242 -4.31 22.89 6.85
C VAL A 242 -3.96 22.31 5.48
N PRO A 243 -3.41 23.08 4.54
CA PRO A 243 -2.89 22.55 3.29
C PRO A 243 -1.70 21.62 3.48
N GLU A 244 -1.69 20.49 2.78
CA GLU A 244 -0.61 19.50 2.81
C GLU A 244 -0.41 18.92 1.39
N GLY A 245 0.47 19.52 0.60
CA GLY A 245 0.69 19.15 -0.80
C GLY A 245 -0.57 19.31 -1.65
N ASN A 246 -1.06 18.21 -2.24
CA ASN A 246 -2.31 18.20 -3.01
C ASN A 246 -3.57 17.91 -2.16
N LEU A 247 -3.42 17.83 -0.84
CA LEU A 247 -4.50 17.54 0.10
C LEU A 247 -4.76 18.73 1.04
N LEU A 248 -5.94 18.73 1.64
CA LEU A 248 -6.29 19.51 2.82
C LEU A 248 -6.47 18.53 3.98
N ARG A 249 -5.69 18.73 5.04
CA ARG A 249 -5.77 17.96 6.28
C ARG A 249 -6.71 18.67 7.26
N GLY A 250 -7.80 18.01 7.62
CA GLY A 250 -8.80 18.49 8.55
C GLY A 250 -8.70 17.78 9.90
N THR A 251 -8.69 18.53 10.99
CA THR A 251 -8.68 17.99 12.36
C THR A 251 -9.81 18.58 13.18
N ALA A 252 -10.46 17.76 14.00
CA ALA A 252 -11.41 18.21 15.00
C ALA A 252 -11.13 17.51 16.33
N THR A 253 -11.28 18.21 17.44
CA THR A 253 -11.13 17.63 18.79
C THR A 253 -12.48 17.34 19.40
N ILE A 254 -12.61 16.17 20.01
CA ILE A 254 -13.84 15.73 20.62
C ILE A 254 -13.59 15.01 21.94
N SER A 255 -14.53 15.14 22.88
CA SER A 255 -14.56 14.30 24.07
C SER A 255 -15.34 13.02 23.80
N VAL A 256 -14.83 11.90 24.32
CA VAL A 256 -15.44 10.57 24.26
C VAL A 256 -15.31 9.86 25.60
N PRO A 257 -16.19 8.90 25.93
CA PRO A 257 -16.02 8.09 27.11
C PRO A 257 -14.70 7.32 27.09
N ASP A 258 -14.17 7.09 28.28
CA ASP A 258 -12.92 6.36 28.43
C ASP A 258 -13.05 4.91 27.92
N GLY A 259 -12.03 4.42 27.19
CA GLY A 259 -12.03 3.08 26.60
C GLY A 259 -12.97 2.91 25.40
N SER A 260 -13.49 3.99 24.83
CA SER A 260 -14.32 3.93 23.63
C SER A 260 -13.49 3.75 22.35
N SER A 261 -14.15 3.28 21.30
CA SER A 261 -13.69 3.39 19.91
C SER A 261 -14.65 4.28 19.11
N ILE A 262 -14.19 4.83 18.01
CA ILE A 262 -14.95 5.78 17.20
C ILE A 262 -14.93 5.29 15.76
N GLN A 263 -16.08 4.96 15.20
CA GLN A 263 -16.19 4.83 13.75
C GLN A 263 -16.36 6.23 13.15
N CYS A 264 -15.37 6.66 12.39
CA CYS A 264 -15.36 7.92 11.65
C CYS A 264 -15.78 7.65 10.20
N ILE A 265 -16.78 8.40 9.72
CA ILE A 265 -17.32 8.29 8.36
C ILE A 265 -17.15 9.64 7.69
N LEU A 266 -16.17 9.73 6.79
CA LEU A 266 -15.93 10.92 5.99
C LEU A 266 -17.01 11.03 4.90
N ARG A 267 -17.65 12.19 4.82
CA ARG A 267 -18.68 12.50 3.83
C ARG A 267 -18.36 13.80 3.12
N TYR A 268 -18.73 13.89 1.85
CA TYR A 268 -18.68 15.11 1.04
C TYR A 268 -20.00 15.27 0.28
N ARG A 269 -20.65 16.44 0.42
CA ARG A 269 -21.98 16.71 -0.19
C ARG A 269 -22.99 15.58 0.03
N GLY A 270 -23.02 15.04 1.24
CA GLY A 270 -23.93 13.97 1.65
C GLY A 270 -23.49 12.54 1.27
N LYS A 271 -22.51 12.35 0.38
CA LYS A 271 -21.98 11.02 0.00
C LYS A 271 -20.87 10.57 0.96
N ALA A 272 -20.93 9.33 1.43
CA ALA A 272 -19.84 8.74 2.19
C ALA A 272 -18.68 8.40 1.25
N LEU A 273 -17.47 8.85 1.59
CA LEU A 273 -16.26 8.64 0.81
C LEU A 273 -15.42 7.50 1.37
N HIS A 274 -15.23 7.49 2.68
CA HIS A 274 -14.40 6.53 3.40
C HIS A 274 -14.85 6.44 4.85
N TYR A 275 -14.63 5.29 5.49
CA TYR A 275 -14.78 5.17 6.92
C TYR A 275 -13.58 4.47 7.56
N GLY A 276 -13.42 4.68 8.86
CA GLY A 276 -12.32 4.15 9.64
C GLY A 276 -12.70 4.01 11.11
N HIS A 277 -11.96 3.19 11.83
CA HIS A 277 -12.11 3.06 13.26
C HIS A 277 -10.90 3.69 13.95
N LEU A 278 -11.17 4.61 14.86
CA LEU A 278 -10.19 5.20 15.76
C LEU A 278 -10.36 4.60 17.15
N TYR A 279 -9.27 4.37 17.84
CA TYR A 279 -9.25 3.89 19.21
C TYR A 279 -7.97 4.39 19.86
N ASP A 280 -7.96 4.45 21.18
CA ASP A 280 -6.76 4.78 21.94
C ASP A 280 -5.72 3.68 21.74
N GLN A 281 -4.72 3.96 20.92
CA GLN A 281 -3.64 3.01 20.61
C GLN A 281 -2.76 2.73 21.82
N GLU A 282 -2.70 3.63 22.81
CA GLU A 282 -1.89 3.49 24.03
C GLU A 282 -2.66 2.78 25.15
N ARG A 283 -3.91 2.37 24.92
CA ARG A 283 -4.73 1.66 25.91
C ARG A 283 -5.42 0.41 25.37
N THR A 284 -5.53 0.29 24.06
CA THR A 284 -6.06 -0.92 23.43
C THR A 284 -5.05 -2.06 23.58
N PRO A 285 -5.43 -3.25 24.08
CA PRO A 285 -4.49 -4.34 24.19
C PRO A 285 -4.08 -4.86 22.82
N ASN A 286 -2.81 -5.27 22.70
CA ASN A 286 -2.33 -5.98 21.53
C ASN A 286 -3.01 -7.35 21.41
N VAL A 287 -3.87 -7.53 20.41
CA VAL A 287 -4.57 -8.81 20.15
C VAL A 287 -3.60 -9.98 20.01
N ARG A 288 -2.45 -9.81 19.36
CA ARG A 288 -1.45 -10.89 19.23
C ARG A 288 -0.90 -11.30 20.59
N ARG A 289 -0.67 -10.33 21.48
CA ARG A 289 -0.27 -10.58 22.86
C ARG A 289 -1.39 -11.25 23.65
N THR A 290 -2.64 -10.79 23.52
CA THR A 290 -3.80 -11.42 24.17
C THR A 290 -3.95 -12.89 23.77
N VAL A 291 -3.76 -13.21 22.48
CA VAL A 291 -3.75 -14.59 21.98
C VAL A 291 -2.62 -15.39 22.61
N LEU A 292 -1.39 -14.85 22.64
CA LEU A 292 -0.26 -15.55 23.28
C LEU A 292 -0.51 -15.78 24.77
N GLN A 293 -1.01 -14.77 25.50
CA GLN A 293 -1.32 -14.85 26.92
C GLN A 293 -2.44 -15.83 27.27
N THR A 294 -3.26 -16.24 26.28
CA THR A 294 -4.22 -17.33 26.48
C THR A 294 -3.51 -18.66 26.75
N TYR A 295 -2.28 -18.84 26.24
CA TYR A 295 -1.46 -20.04 26.40
C TYR A 295 -0.22 -19.84 27.28
N ASP A 296 0.24 -18.59 27.44
CA ASP A 296 1.37 -18.18 28.29
C ASP A 296 0.99 -16.95 29.13
N PRO A 297 0.13 -17.09 30.17
CA PRO A 297 -0.51 -15.96 30.86
C PRO A 297 0.47 -14.91 31.40
N ASN A 298 1.60 -15.38 31.94
CA ASN A 298 2.64 -14.54 32.54
C ASN A 298 3.80 -14.24 31.59
N LEU A 299 3.70 -14.66 30.32
CA LEU A 299 4.81 -14.60 29.36
C LEU A 299 6.09 -15.28 29.85
N GLU A 300 5.94 -16.33 30.65
CA GLU A 300 7.06 -17.09 31.21
C GLU A 300 7.74 -17.94 30.15
N ALA A 301 6.98 -18.50 29.21
CA ALA A 301 7.53 -19.34 28.15
C ALA A 301 8.36 -18.48 27.19
N ILE A 302 7.81 -17.36 26.68
CA ILE A 302 8.60 -16.45 25.84
C ILE A 302 9.75 -15.81 26.61
N GLY A 303 9.57 -15.51 27.91
CA GLY A 303 10.64 -15.00 28.77
C GLY A 303 11.80 -15.97 28.90
N LYS A 304 11.54 -17.28 29.06
CA LYS A 304 12.56 -18.33 29.10
C LYS A 304 13.32 -18.47 27.78
N LEU A 305 12.65 -18.24 26.65
CA LEU A 305 13.26 -18.24 25.32
C LEU A 305 14.15 -17.01 25.09
N LEU A 306 13.69 -15.82 25.48
CA LEU A 306 14.40 -14.56 25.26
C LEU A 306 15.56 -14.30 26.22
N PHE A 307 15.41 -14.71 27.49
CA PHE A 307 16.32 -14.36 28.58
C PHE A 307 17.06 -15.59 29.10
N VAL A 308 17.64 -16.36 28.18
CA VAL A 308 18.40 -17.56 28.51
C VAL A 308 19.57 -17.21 29.43
N GLU A 309 19.65 -17.86 30.59
CA GLU A 309 20.77 -17.68 31.52
C GLU A 309 22.06 -18.27 30.94
N THR A 310 23.07 -17.43 30.78
CA THR A 310 24.40 -17.84 30.35
C THR A 310 25.19 -18.37 31.56
N GLY A 311 25.20 -19.70 31.75
CA GLY A 311 25.90 -20.37 32.86
C GLY A 311 26.85 -21.48 32.41
N LYS A 312 27.97 -21.66 33.14
CA LYS A 312 29.08 -22.59 32.81
C LYS A 312 28.69 -24.07 32.59
N ASN A 313 27.48 -24.51 32.96
CA ASN A 313 27.05 -25.92 32.87
C ASN A 313 25.71 -26.14 32.15
N LYS A 314 25.15 -25.11 31.48
CA LYS A 314 24.02 -25.30 30.56
C LYS A 314 24.27 -24.44 29.33
N PRO A 315 24.57 -25.03 28.17
CA PRO A 315 24.49 -24.27 26.93
C PRO A 315 23.04 -23.84 26.80
N GLY A 316 22.79 -22.54 27.03
CA GLY A 316 21.58 -21.91 26.54
C GLY A 316 21.53 -22.18 25.05
N LYS A 317 20.55 -22.95 24.59
CA LYS A 317 20.50 -23.33 23.18
C LYS A 317 20.24 -22.05 22.38
N SER A 318 21.13 -21.68 21.47
CA SER A 318 20.95 -20.51 20.59
C SER A 318 19.58 -20.53 19.90
N SER A 319 19.09 -21.73 19.58
CA SER A 319 17.75 -21.99 19.05
C SER A 319 16.59 -21.47 19.90
N ASP A 320 16.76 -21.40 21.23
CA ASP A 320 15.72 -20.85 22.10
C ASP A 320 15.64 -19.32 21.98
N LEU A 321 16.78 -18.64 21.87
CA LEU A 321 16.81 -17.20 21.59
C LEU A 321 16.18 -16.91 20.23
N GLU A 322 16.56 -17.64 19.18
CA GLU A 322 16.01 -17.50 17.82
C GLU A 322 14.47 -17.60 17.84
N ARG A 323 13.94 -18.66 18.45
CA ARG A 323 12.49 -18.84 18.58
C ARG A 323 11.82 -17.74 19.41
N GLY A 324 12.48 -17.28 20.49
CA GLY A 324 12.00 -16.16 21.30
C GLY A 324 11.90 -14.86 20.50
N ILE A 325 12.89 -14.59 19.65
CA ILE A 325 12.90 -13.42 18.77
C ILE A 325 11.82 -13.52 17.70
N ALA A 326 11.61 -14.70 17.11
CA ALA A 326 10.53 -14.91 16.14
C ALA A 326 9.16 -14.60 16.75
N TRP A 327 8.92 -15.04 18.00
CA TRP A 327 7.68 -14.75 18.72
C TRP A 327 7.55 -13.27 19.05
N LEU A 328 8.62 -12.63 19.51
CA LEU A 328 8.61 -11.20 19.80
C LEU A 328 8.32 -10.37 18.54
N LEU A 329 8.94 -10.68 17.41
CA LEU A 329 8.67 -9.98 16.14
C LEU A 329 7.22 -10.20 15.69
N TRP A 330 6.66 -11.39 15.88
CA TRP A 330 5.24 -11.63 15.64
C TRP A 330 4.36 -10.78 16.57
N LEU A 331 4.66 -10.69 17.87
CA LEU A 331 3.94 -9.78 18.79
C LEU A 331 4.04 -8.32 18.35
N LEU A 332 5.16 -7.91 17.75
CA LEU A 332 5.43 -6.57 17.23
C LEU A 332 4.87 -6.32 15.82
N GLY A 333 3.99 -7.18 15.31
CA GLY A 333 3.21 -6.91 14.10
C GLY A 333 3.81 -7.42 12.80
N PHE A 334 5.04 -7.95 12.81
CA PHE A 334 5.70 -8.47 11.62
C PHE A 334 5.11 -9.81 11.17
N SER A 335 5.25 -10.12 9.88
CA SER A 335 5.12 -11.48 9.34
C SER A 335 6.49 -12.14 9.43
N VAL A 336 6.59 -13.31 10.06
CA VAL A 336 7.88 -13.89 10.45
C VAL A 336 8.03 -15.30 9.88
N ILE A 337 9.23 -15.62 9.38
CA ILE A 337 9.67 -16.99 9.12
C ILE A 337 10.97 -17.26 9.88
N ASP A 338 10.97 -18.37 10.61
CA ASP A 338 12.13 -18.90 11.32
C ASP A 338 12.84 -19.91 10.40
N LEU A 339 14.06 -19.58 9.97
CA LEU A 339 14.87 -20.37 9.06
C LEU A 339 15.96 -21.16 9.81
N GLY A 340 16.25 -20.81 11.07
CA GLY A 340 17.23 -21.48 11.93
C GLY A 340 16.84 -22.92 12.29
N VAL A 341 15.56 -23.25 12.20
CA VAL A 341 15.03 -24.59 12.53
C VAL A 341 15.29 -25.64 11.43
N SER A 342 15.53 -25.22 10.18
CA SER A 342 15.64 -26.15 9.06
C SER A 342 17.09 -26.54 8.75
N THR A 343 17.35 -27.85 8.72
CA THR A 343 18.65 -28.41 8.31
C THR A 343 18.95 -28.23 6.82
N GLN A 344 17.96 -27.82 6.02
CA GLN A 344 18.11 -27.58 4.58
C GLN A 344 18.50 -26.14 4.26
N THR A 345 18.53 -25.24 5.25
CA THR A 345 18.80 -23.79 5.11
C THR A 345 19.99 -23.35 5.95
N THR A 346 21.05 -24.16 6.03
CA THR A 346 22.22 -23.90 6.89
C THR A 346 23.03 -22.64 6.54
N ASP A 347 22.83 -22.04 5.37
CA ASP A 347 23.44 -20.74 4.98
C ASP A 347 22.43 -19.56 4.97
N ALA A 348 21.25 -19.75 5.55
CA ALA A 348 20.28 -18.69 5.76
C ALA A 348 20.63 -17.85 7.00
N VAL A 349 20.00 -16.68 7.10
CA VAL A 349 19.88 -15.97 8.39
C VAL A 349 18.91 -16.71 9.30
N ASP A 350 19.02 -16.53 10.61
CA ASP A 350 18.15 -17.24 11.56
C ASP A 350 16.66 -16.91 11.34
N ILE A 351 16.33 -15.63 11.13
CA ILE A 351 14.93 -15.17 11.00
C ILE A 351 14.82 -14.13 9.89
N VAL A 352 13.73 -14.21 9.11
CA VAL A 352 13.30 -13.14 8.21
C VAL A 352 11.95 -12.62 8.68
N ALA A 353 11.82 -11.30 8.82
CA ALA A 353 10.57 -10.64 9.18
C ALA A 353 10.19 -9.56 8.17
N VAL A 354 8.91 -9.42 7.86
CA VAL A 354 8.40 -8.46 6.86
C VAL A 354 7.32 -7.59 7.47
N SER A 355 7.43 -6.27 7.27
CA SER A 355 6.40 -5.32 7.70
C SER A 355 5.23 -5.24 6.72
N PRO A 356 4.08 -4.67 7.11
CA PRO A 356 2.95 -4.43 6.21
C PRO A 356 3.32 -3.63 4.95
N THR A 357 4.27 -2.70 5.04
CA THR A 357 4.75 -1.93 3.87
C THR A 357 5.80 -2.65 3.03
N GLY A 358 6.18 -3.87 3.39
CA GLY A 358 7.10 -4.71 2.62
C GLY A 358 8.58 -4.52 2.95
N VAL A 359 8.93 -3.85 4.06
CA VAL A 359 10.32 -3.78 4.52
C VAL A 359 10.73 -5.11 5.14
N ILE A 360 11.91 -5.60 4.78
CA ILE A 360 12.45 -6.90 5.20
C ILE A 360 13.51 -6.69 6.28
N LEU A 361 13.37 -7.40 7.39
CA LEU A 361 14.40 -7.52 8.42
C LEU A 361 15.12 -8.86 8.25
N LEU A 362 16.44 -8.81 8.16
CA LEU A 362 17.30 -10.00 8.18
C LEU A 362 17.91 -10.09 9.57
N VAL A 363 17.51 -11.11 10.34
CA VAL A 363 17.81 -11.18 11.76
C VAL A 363 18.71 -12.38 12.04
N GLU A 364 19.87 -12.11 12.65
CA GLU A 364 20.76 -13.13 13.20
C GLU A 364 20.76 -13.02 14.72
N CYS A 365 20.76 -14.14 15.43
CA CYS A 365 20.76 -14.23 16.88
C CYS A 365 22.09 -14.75 17.41
N THR A 366 22.55 -14.23 18.55
CA THR A 366 23.73 -14.76 19.23
C THR A 366 23.59 -14.69 20.75
N THR A 367 24.06 -15.74 21.43
CA THR A 367 24.17 -15.76 22.89
C THR A 367 25.59 -15.44 23.39
N GLY A 368 26.54 -15.30 22.47
CA GLY A 368 27.95 -14.98 22.74
C GLY A 368 28.32 -13.55 22.34
N VAL A 369 29.60 -13.21 22.51
CA VAL A 369 30.18 -11.92 22.08
C VAL A 369 30.00 -11.75 20.57
N LEU A 370 29.77 -10.54 20.07
CA LEU A 370 29.35 -10.34 18.66
C LEU A 370 30.42 -10.77 17.65
N LYS A 371 31.69 -10.72 18.05
CA LYS A 371 32.84 -11.18 17.25
C LYS A 371 33.06 -12.68 17.24
N ALA A 372 32.46 -13.42 18.17
CA ALA A 372 32.58 -14.87 18.17
C ALA A 372 31.96 -15.42 16.88
N GLU A 373 32.67 -16.33 16.22
CA GLU A 373 32.17 -17.08 15.05
C GLU A 373 31.86 -16.26 13.79
N SER A 374 32.42 -15.06 13.64
CA SER A 374 32.28 -14.21 12.42
C SER A 374 30.84 -13.84 12.03
N LYS A 375 29.86 -13.95 12.94
CA LYS A 375 28.43 -13.73 12.67
C LYS A 375 28.15 -12.35 12.06
N LEU A 376 28.81 -11.30 12.55
CA LEU A 376 28.65 -9.94 12.02
C LEU A 376 29.02 -9.85 10.53
N ALA A 377 30.19 -10.37 10.16
CA ALA A 377 30.66 -10.38 8.77
C ALA A 377 29.78 -11.28 7.88
N SER A 378 29.34 -12.43 8.40
CA SER A 378 28.43 -13.34 7.70
C SER A 378 27.07 -12.69 7.44
N LEU A 379 26.49 -12.00 8.42
CA LEU A 379 25.23 -11.26 8.25
C LEU A 379 25.38 -10.15 7.21
N ALA A 380 26.46 -9.37 7.25
CA ALA A 380 26.73 -8.34 6.25
C ALA A 380 26.86 -8.93 4.83
N ALA A 381 27.54 -10.07 4.68
CA ALA A 381 27.64 -10.78 3.39
C ALA A 381 26.28 -11.29 2.90
N ARG A 382 25.47 -11.89 3.79
CA ARG A 382 24.11 -12.37 3.49
C ARG A 382 23.18 -11.21 3.09
N PHE A 383 23.31 -10.06 3.75
CA PHE A 383 22.58 -8.85 3.43
C PHE A 383 22.89 -8.34 2.02
N ILE A 384 24.17 -8.22 1.65
CA ILE A 384 24.58 -7.81 0.29
C ILE A 384 24.06 -8.79 -0.76
N ARG A 385 24.11 -10.09 -0.46
CA ARG A 385 23.58 -11.15 -1.35
C ARG A 385 22.07 -10.99 -1.56
N MET A 386 21.32 -10.81 -0.48
CA MET A 386 19.86 -10.64 -0.53
C MET A 386 19.49 -9.35 -1.27
N GLN A 387 20.17 -8.23 -1.00
CA GLN A 387 19.95 -6.97 -1.72
C GLN A 387 20.10 -7.13 -3.23
N ARG A 388 21.11 -7.90 -3.69
CA ARG A 388 21.31 -8.15 -5.13
C ARG A 388 20.19 -9.00 -5.74
N GLN A 389 19.65 -9.96 -5.01
CA GLN A 389 18.60 -10.86 -5.51
C GLN A 389 17.21 -10.22 -5.47
N VAL A 390 16.94 -9.41 -4.45
CA VAL A 390 15.64 -8.74 -4.23
C VAL A 390 15.65 -7.32 -4.82
N ALA A 391 16.61 -6.99 -5.68
CA ALA A 391 16.82 -5.68 -6.31
C ALA A 391 15.69 -5.27 -7.28
N THR A 392 14.46 -5.21 -6.79
CA THR A 392 13.37 -4.43 -7.34
C THR A 392 13.39 -3.06 -6.68
N ARG A 393 12.94 -2.01 -7.41
CA ARG A 393 13.29 -0.62 -7.07
C ARG A 393 12.81 -0.08 -5.72
N ASN A 394 11.99 -0.81 -4.95
CA ASN A 394 11.36 -0.27 -3.73
C ASN A 394 11.40 -1.21 -2.50
N THR A 395 12.11 -2.35 -2.53
CA THR A 395 12.16 -3.24 -1.35
C THR A 395 13.34 -2.89 -0.45
N LYS A 396 13.04 -2.39 0.75
CA LYS A 396 14.05 -2.06 1.76
C LYS A 396 14.39 -3.28 2.60
N ILE A 397 15.68 -3.46 2.89
CA ILE A 397 16.20 -4.55 3.72
C ILE A 397 17.04 -3.94 4.85
N ILE A 398 16.86 -4.42 6.09
CA ILE A 398 17.59 -3.97 7.28
C ILE A 398 18.24 -5.20 7.96
N PRO A 399 19.58 -5.27 8.06
CA PRO A 399 20.26 -6.34 8.79
C PRO A 399 20.30 -6.02 10.28
N ILE A 400 19.87 -6.99 11.10
CA ILE A 400 19.77 -6.87 12.55
C ILE A 400 20.50 -8.04 13.21
N LEU A 401 21.43 -7.74 14.12
CA LEU A 401 22.06 -8.70 15.00
C LEU A 401 21.45 -8.58 16.39
N VAL A 402 20.82 -9.64 16.85
CA VAL A 402 20.18 -9.69 18.16
C VAL A 402 21.04 -10.51 19.11
N THR A 403 21.28 -9.98 20.32
CA THR A 403 22.08 -10.67 21.32
C THR A 403 21.35 -10.83 22.66
N SER A 404 21.58 -11.95 23.33
CA SER A 404 21.16 -12.12 24.72
C SER A 404 22.03 -11.35 25.71
N LEU A 405 23.11 -10.69 25.28
CA LEU A 405 24.01 -9.90 26.12
C LEU A 405 23.48 -8.48 26.35
N THR A 406 23.94 -7.86 27.43
CA THR A 406 23.67 -6.46 27.79
C THR A 406 24.47 -5.50 26.91
N ARG A 407 24.01 -4.25 26.81
CA ARG A 407 24.71 -3.20 26.04
C ARG A 407 26.13 -2.94 26.53
N SER A 408 26.40 -3.07 27.83
CA SER A 408 27.74 -2.94 28.39
C SER A 408 28.66 -4.09 27.95
N GLU A 409 28.15 -5.32 27.92
CA GLU A 409 28.90 -6.52 27.53
C GLU A 409 29.31 -6.52 26.05
N VAL A 410 28.52 -5.89 25.16
CA VAL A 410 28.83 -5.81 23.72
C VAL A 410 29.35 -4.44 23.27
N SER A 411 29.59 -3.53 24.20
CA SER A 411 29.96 -2.14 23.91
C SER A 411 31.17 -2.00 22.97
N ALA A 412 32.15 -2.89 23.08
CA ALA A 412 33.35 -2.91 22.23
C ALA A 412 33.09 -3.26 20.76
N ASP A 413 31.95 -3.89 20.46
CA ASP A 413 31.61 -4.39 19.13
C ASP A 413 30.54 -3.54 18.42
N LEU A 414 29.83 -2.67 19.16
CA LEU A 414 28.74 -1.84 18.62
C LEU A 414 29.20 -0.90 17.51
N GLU A 415 30.38 -0.31 17.65
CA GLU A 415 30.95 0.60 16.65
C GLU A 415 31.28 -0.12 15.35
N GLU A 416 31.81 -1.34 15.43
CA GLU A 416 32.10 -2.13 14.25
C GLU A 416 30.82 -2.56 13.53
N ALA A 417 29.82 -3.05 14.27
CA ALA A 417 28.51 -3.39 13.70
C ALA A 417 27.88 -2.18 12.98
N ARG A 418 28.01 -0.99 13.57
CA ARG A 418 27.57 0.26 12.95
C ARG A 418 28.30 0.53 11.63
N THR A 419 29.62 0.39 11.57
CA THR A 419 30.37 0.59 10.32
C THR A 419 29.96 -0.38 9.20
N GLN A 420 29.47 -1.56 9.56
CA GLN A 420 28.94 -2.54 8.60
C GLN A 420 27.45 -2.34 8.27
N GLY A 421 26.81 -1.30 8.83
CA GLY A 421 25.40 -1.01 8.62
C GLY A 421 24.45 -2.03 9.28
N VAL A 422 24.91 -2.72 10.32
CA VAL A 422 24.13 -3.71 11.07
C VAL A 422 23.58 -3.08 12.34
N LEU A 423 22.27 -3.15 12.53
CA LEU A 423 21.63 -2.74 13.79
C LEU A 423 21.83 -3.82 14.85
N VAL A 424 22.29 -3.46 16.04
CA VAL A 424 22.43 -4.39 17.16
C VAL A 424 21.31 -4.16 18.18
N LEU A 425 20.58 -5.21 18.53
CA LEU A 425 19.58 -5.20 19.60
C LEU A 425 20.06 -6.05 20.78
N THR A 426 20.10 -5.46 21.97
CA THR A 426 20.63 -6.08 23.19
C THR A 426 19.52 -6.60 24.10
N ARG A 427 19.90 -7.29 25.19
CA ARG A 427 18.97 -7.79 26.19
C ARG A 427 18.01 -6.72 26.72
N GLU A 428 18.49 -5.49 26.92
CA GLU A 428 17.67 -4.36 27.36
C GLU A 428 16.59 -4.00 26.34
N ASP A 429 16.96 -3.97 25.05
CA ASP A 429 16.03 -3.69 23.96
C ASP A 429 14.93 -4.76 23.89
N LEU A 430 15.29 -6.04 24.08
CA LEU A 430 14.34 -7.16 24.14
C LEU A 430 13.39 -7.06 25.32
N LYS A 431 13.91 -6.72 26.51
CA LYS A 431 13.09 -6.49 27.72
C LYS A 431 12.09 -5.36 27.49
N TYR A 432 12.56 -4.24 26.95
CA TYR A 432 11.70 -3.09 26.66
C TYR A 432 10.65 -3.43 25.59
N ALA A 433 11.03 -4.15 24.54
CA ALA A 433 10.10 -4.56 23.50
C ALA A 433 8.99 -5.48 24.05
N LEU A 434 9.35 -6.49 24.86
CA LEU A 434 8.39 -7.40 25.46
C LEU A 434 7.52 -6.71 26.53
N ALA A 435 8.12 -5.91 27.41
CA ALA A 435 7.41 -5.31 28.54
C ALA A 435 6.58 -4.08 28.17
N THR A 436 6.98 -3.34 27.13
CA THR A 436 6.37 -2.06 26.79
C THR A 436 5.78 -2.08 25.38
N ARG A 437 6.58 -2.39 24.35
CA ARG A 437 6.12 -2.26 22.95
C ARG A 437 5.05 -3.29 22.56
N SER A 438 5.09 -4.48 23.14
CA SER A 438 4.11 -5.52 22.80
C SER A 438 2.77 -5.39 23.54
N LEU A 439 2.62 -4.47 24.50
CA LEU A 439 1.36 -4.27 25.24
C LEU A 439 0.24 -3.73 24.36
N PHE A 440 0.61 -2.88 23.40
CA PHE A 440 -0.29 -2.10 22.57
C PHE A 440 -0.27 -2.56 21.12
N PRO A 441 -1.28 -2.21 20.29
CA PRO A 441 -1.38 -2.69 18.94
C PRO A 441 -0.11 -2.31 18.18
N PRO A 442 0.54 -3.28 17.52
CA PRO A 442 1.87 -3.06 17.00
C PRO A 442 1.85 -2.13 15.78
N HIS A 443 2.87 -1.29 15.65
CA HIS A 443 3.10 -0.45 14.48
C HIS A 443 4.49 -0.75 13.88
N PRO A 444 4.66 -1.90 13.20
CA PRO A 444 5.96 -2.38 12.71
C PRO A 444 6.68 -1.35 11.81
N ASP A 445 5.95 -0.61 10.97
CA ASP A 445 6.56 0.41 10.11
C ASP A 445 7.08 1.61 10.91
N LYS A 446 6.45 1.98 12.02
CA LYS A 446 6.97 3.01 12.93
C LYS A 446 8.26 2.54 13.59
N LEU A 447 8.31 1.27 14.01
CA LEU A 447 9.53 0.66 14.56
C LEU A 447 10.67 0.69 13.53
N ILE A 448 10.37 0.39 12.26
CA ILE A 448 11.34 0.52 11.17
C ILE A 448 11.88 1.96 11.05
N HIS A 449 11.01 2.97 11.05
CA HIS A 449 11.46 4.37 10.97
C HIS A 449 12.28 4.80 12.21
N GLU A 450 12.04 4.20 13.38
CA GLU A 450 12.85 4.40 14.58
C GLU A 450 14.22 3.72 14.44
N MET A 451 14.26 2.48 13.94
CA MET A 451 15.49 1.73 13.65
C MET A 451 16.38 2.47 12.64
N GLU A 452 15.78 3.00 11.58
CA GLU A 452 16.48 3.78 10.55
C GLU A 452 17.08 5.05 11.13
N ARG A 453 16.30 5.81 11.91
CA ARG A 453 16.82 6.98 12.61
C ARG A 453 17.94 6.63 13.58
N ALA A 454 17.87 5.47 14.24
CA ALA A 454 18.96 4.99 15.09
C ALA A 454 20.23 4.68 14.28
N MET A 455 20.09 4.19 13.04
CA MET A 455 21.23 3.95 12.14
C MET A 455 21.78 5.26 11.52
N GLU A 456 20.94 6.25 11.26
CA GLU A 456 21.30 7.54 10.64
C GLU A 456 21.87 8.57 11.62
N SER A 457 21.27 8.72 12.80
CA SER A 457 21.65 9.72 13.83
C SER A 457 23.05 9.49 14.44
N THR A 458 23.74 8.43 14.05
CA THR A 458 25.09 8.08 14.50
C THR A 458 26.09 7.87 13.36
N ALA A 459 25.76 8.27 12.13
CA ALA A 459 26.71 8.28 11.02
C ALA A 459 27.68 9.48 11.14
N PRO A 460 29.01 9.28 11.23
CA PRO A 460 29.95 10.40 11.13
C PRO A 460 29.90 11.00 9.72
N GLY A 461 29.42 12.25 9.62
CA GLY A 461 29.66 13.17 8.50
C GLY A 461 29.37 12.65 7.09
N ARG A 462 28.11 12.70 6.66
CA ARG A 462 27.82 12.96 5.24
C ARG A 462 27.83 14.47 5.04
N ILE A 463 28.96 14.99 4.58
CA ILE A 463 29.07 16.36 4.05
C ILE A 463 28.08 16.46 2.87
N ALA A 464 27.23 17.48 2.94
CA ALA A 464 26.32 17.89 1.87
C ALA A 464 27.10 18.43 0.65
#